data_AF-A0A3D1X7S3-F1
#
_entry.id   AF-A0A3D1X7S3-F1
#
_cell.length_a   1.000
_cell.length_b   1.000
_cell.length_c   1.000
_cell.angle_alpha   90.00
_cell.angle_beta   90.00
_cell.angle_gamma   90.00
#
_symmetry.space_group_name_H-M   'P 1'
#
loop_
_entity.id
_entity.type
_entity.pdbx_description
1 polymer ?
#
loop_
_entity_poly.entity_id
_entity_poly.type
_entity_poly.pdbx_seq_one_letter_code
_entity_poly.pdbx_strand_id
1 'polypeptide(L)' 'MVAELIDHIEVYHAEKQDGITNQRVVIYYNCIGAFDVPDRRRIPEADIIMETKKGVALSYAPERLAV' A
#
# COMPACT_ATOMS: atom_id res chain seq x y z
N MET A 1 13.58 9.27 17.55
CA MET A 1 12.49 9.92 16.80
C MET A 1 12.82 9.71 15.33
N VAL A 2 12.25 8.67 14.70
CA VAL A 2 12.48 8.32 13.29
C VAL A 2 11.72 9.35 12.47
N ALA A 3 12.39 10.41 12.05
CA ALA A 3 11.79 11.42 11.19
C ALA A 3 11.51 10.76 9.84
N GLU A 4 10.23 10.44 9.64
CA GLU A 4 9.58 10.10 8.37
C GLU A 4 10.16 8.87 7.66
N LEU A 5 9.73 7.68 8.12
CA LEU A 5 9.93 6.40 7.42
C LEU A 5 9.44 6.48 5.96
N ILE A 6 8.44 7.31 5.68
CA ILE A 6 7.94 7.58 4.34
C ILE A 6 8.71 8.78 3.79
N ASP A 7 9.45 8.57 2.71
CA ASP A 7 10.13 9.64 1.97
C ASP A 7 9.11 10.48 1.19
N HIS A 8 8.34 9.82 0.31
CA HIS A 8 7.26 10.45 -0.44
C HIS A 8 6.23 9.43 -0.94
N ILE A 9 5.08 9.91 -1.39
CA ILE A 9 4.00 9.11 -1.96
C ILE A 9 3.69 9.63 -3.36
N GLU A 10 3.81 8.77 -4.36
CA GLU A 10 3.33 9.04 -5.71
C GLU A 10 1.89 8.57 -5.86
N VAL A 11 1.00 9.50 -6.18
CA VAL A 11 -0.40 9.21 -6.49
C VAL A 11 -0.62 9.41 -7.98
N TYR A 12 -0.93 8.32 -8.68
CA TYR A 12 -1.17 8.33 -10.11
C TYR A 12 -2.62 8.74 -10.41
N HIS A 13 -2.87 9.14 -11.66
CA HIS A 13 -4.23 9.46 -12.09
C HIS A 13 -5.15 8.24 -11.94
N ALA A 14 -6.37 8.50 -11.48
CA ALA A 14 -7.37 7.45 -11.34
C ALA A 14 -7.87 7.04 -12.74
N GLU A 15 -7.82 5.76 -13.06
CA GLU A 15 -8.32 5.22 -14.32
C GLU A 15 -9.65 4.51 -14.11
N LYS A 16 -10.61 4.75 -15.00
CA LYS A 16 -11.90 4.06 -14.99
C LYS A 16 -11.91 2.99 -16.06
N GLN A 17 -11.94 1.71 -15.64
CA GLN A 17 -12.06 0.55 -16.52
C GLN A 17 -13.27 -0.27 -16.07
N ASP A 18 -14.16 -0.64 -17.00
CA ASP A 18 -15.37 -1.45 -16.74
C ASP A 18 -16.27 -0.92 -15.59
N GLY A 19 -16.34 0.40 -15.45
CA GLY A 19 -17.12 1.05 -14.39
C GLY A 19 -16.44 1.12 -13.02
N ILE A 20 -15.27 0.49 -12.86
CA ILE A 20 -14.45 0.52 -11.64
C ILE A 20 -13.36 1.59 -11.78
N THR A 21 -13.26 2.46 -10.78
CA THR A 21 -12.18 3.45 -10.71
C THR A 21 -11.01 2.88 -9.92
N ASN A 22 -9.88 2.64 -10.58
CA ASN A 22 -8.64 2.19 -9.96
C ASN A 22 -7.70 3.38 -9.78
N GLN A 23 -7.11 3.51 -8.58
CA GLN A 23 -6.09 4.50 -8.29
C GLN A 23 -4.81 3.79 -7.86
N ARG A 24 -3.72 4.01 -8.58
CA ARG A 24 -2.40 3.51 -8.19
C ARG A 24 -1.72 4.51 -7.25
N VAL A 25 -1.20 3.98 -6.14
CA VAL A 25 -0.37 4.72 -5.19
C VAL A 25 0.93 3.95 -5.00
N VAL A 26 2.06 4.65 -5.04
CA VAL A 26 3.39 4.10 -4.74
C VAL A 26 3.96 4.86 -3.56
N ILE A 27 4.40 4.15 -2.53
CA ILE A 27 4.96 4.73 -1.31
C ILE A 27 6.46 4.45 -1.32
N TYR A 28 7.26 5.50 -1.22
CA TYR A 28 8.71 5.43 -1.11
C TYR A 28 9.09 5.58 0.35
N TYR A 29 9.94 4.69 0.83
CA TYR A 29 10.37 4.65 2.22
C TYR A 29 11.83 5.08 2.35
N ASN A 30 12.14 5.93 3.32
CA ASN A 30 13.49 6.35 3.67
C ASN A 30 14.11 5.37 4.69
N CYS A 31 14.47 4.17 4.23
CA CYS A 31 15.03 3.15 5.09
C CYS A 31 16.56 3.22 5.10
N ILE A 32 17.15 3.62 6.22
CA ILE A 32 18.59 3.46 6.48
C ILE A 32 18.81 2.04 7.06
N GLY A 33 18.38 1.00 6.35
CA GLY A 33 18.42 -0.40 6.82
C GLY A 33 17.44 -1.33 6.12
N ALA A 34 17.37 -2.59 6.58
CA ALA A 34 16.40 -3.56 6.10
C ALA A 34 14.99 -3.20 6.60
N PHE A 35 14.03 -3.14 5.67
CA PHE A 35 12.61 -3.00 5.97
C PHE A 35 11.94 -4.34 5.73
N ASP A 36 11.72 -5.09 6.80
CA ASP A 36 10.94 -6.31 6.73
C ASP A 36 9.46 -5.95 6.69
N VAL A 37 8.88 -5.99 5.48
CA VAL A 37 7.42 -5.97 5.33
C VAL A 37 6.91 -7.29 5.89
N PRO A 38 6.17 -7.30 7.02
CA PRO A 38 5.62 -8.53 7.54
C PRO A 38 4.70 -9.17 6.51
N ASP A 39 4.86 -10.47 6.27
CA ASP A 39 3.92 -11.23 5.44
C ASP A 39 2.52 -11.06 6.05
N ARG A 40 1.60 -10.47 5.27
CA ARG A 40 0.23 -10.20 5.72
C ARG A 40 -0.44 -11.46 6.26
N ARG A 41 -0.14 -12.64 5.72
CA ARG A 41 -0.70 -13.93 6.19
C ARG A 41 -0.33 -14.26 7.63
N ARG A 42 0.75 -13.64 8.15
CA ARG A 42 1.22 -13.78 9.53
C ARG A 42 0.67 -12.70 10.46
N ILE A 43 -0.03 -11.70 9.92
CA ILE A 43 -0.70 -10.65 10.70
C ILE A 43 -2.17 -11.06 10.86
N PRO A 44 -2.68 -11.22 12.09
CA PRO A 44 -4.09 -11.50 12.31
C PRO A 44 -4.96 -10.41 11.67
N GLU A 45 -6.06 -10.80 10.99
CA GLU A 45 -6.91 -9.82 10.29
C GLU A 45 -7.49 -8.75 11.23
N ALA A 46 -7.72 -9.08 12.50
CA ALA A 46 -8.18 -8.14 13.53
C ALA A 46 -7.17 -7.02 13.82
N ASP A 47 -5.88 -7.26 13.56
CA ASP A 47 -4.80 -6.29 13.79
C ASP A 47 -4.52 -5.44 12.53
N ILE A 48 -5.14 -5.77 11.39
CA ILE A 48 -5.05 -4.98 10.16
C ILE A 48 -6.20 -3.97 10.16
N ILE A 49 -5.91 -2.76 10.64
CA ILE A 49 -6.86 -1.64 10.59
C ILE A 49 -6.73 -0.93 9.24
N MET A 50 -7.75 -1.06 8.40
CA MET A 50 -7.86 -0.37 7.10
C MET A 50 -9.08 0.54 7.09
N GLU A 51 -8.87 1.83 7.31
CA GLU A 51 -9.94 2.81 7.21
C GLU A 51 -10.02 3.37 5.79
N THR A 52 -11.04 2.95 5.05
CA THR A 52 -11.34 3.47 3.71
C THR A 52 -12.57 4.38 3.76
N LYS A 53 -12.60 5.42 2.91
CA LYS A 53 -13.83 6.22 2.73
C LYS A 53 -14.95 5.32 2.18
N LYS A 54 -16.21 5.70 2.46
CA LYS A 54 -17.39 4.97 1.95
C LYS A 54 -17.34 4.83 0.42
N GLY A 55 -17.47 3.59 -0.07
CA GLY A 55 -17.44 3.27 -1.49
C GLY A 55 -16.05 3.03 -2.08
N VAL A 56 -14.99 3.03 -1.27
CA VAL A 56 -13.62 2.70 -1.68
C VAL A 56 -13.27 1.29 -1.19
N ALA A 57 -12.81 0.44 -2.10
CA ALA A 57 -12.23 -0.86 -1.77
C ALA A 57 -10.70 -0.80 -1.93
N LEU A 58 -9.97 -1.37 -0.98
CA LEU A 58 -8.52 -1.47 -1.03
C LEU A 58 -8.12 -2.93 -1.27
N SER A 59 -7.22 -3.15 -2.23
CA SER A 59 -6.62 -4.47 -2.47
C SER A 59 -5.13 -4.30 -2.76
N TYR A 60 -4.33 -5.28 -2.34
CA TYR A 60 -2.92 -5.34 -2.71
C TYR A 60 -2.79 -6.08 -4.04
N ALA A 61 -1.95 -5.54 -4.94
CA ALA A 61 -1.55 -6.30 -6.11
C ALA A 61 -0.81 -7.56 -5.67
N PRO A 62 -1.00 -8.71 -6.35
CA PRO A 62 -0.21 -9.89 -6.07
C PRO A 62 1.28 -9.57 -6.21
N GLU A 63 2.07 -10.11 -5.29
CA GLU A 63 3.51 -9.91 -5.17
C GLU A 63 4.19 -10.13 -6.53
N ARG A 64 4.66 -9.08 -7.19
CA ARG A 64 5.60 -9.23 -8.31
C ARG A 64 6.96 -9.49 -7.68
N LEU A 65 7.29 -10.77 -7.51
CA LEU A 65 8.67 -11.18 -7.29
C LEU A 65 9.50 -10.56 -8.41
N ALA A 66 10.39 -9.62 -8.06
CA ALA A 66 11.44 -9.20 -8.98
C ALA A 66 12.32 -10.44 -9.24
N VAL A 67 12.44 -10.83 -10.50
CA VAL A 67 13.34 -11.90 -10.96
C VAL A 67 14.78 -11.39 -10.94
#